data_AF-A0A974WK61-F1
#
_entry.id   AF-A0A974WK61-F1
#
_cell.length_a   1.000
_cell.length_b   1.000
_cell.length_c   1.000
_cell.angle_alpha   90.00
_cell.angle_beta   90.00
_cell.angle_gamma   90.00
#
_symmetry.space_group_name_H-M   'P 1'
#
loop_
_entity.id
_entity.type
_entity.pdbx_description
1 polymer ?
#
loop_
_entity_poly.entity_id
_entity_poly.type
_entity_poly.pdbx_seq_one_letter_code
_entity_poly.pdbx_strand_id
1 'polypeptide(L)'
;MKQNKFLVAIIGILIIINLTTLAFLWNIKKGFDGDGPGKHRHEMYFERKLGLDEVQSKKFEESRRRHFEKMNSLKKEIRKLRNDLSSLIKEQSESEAKDIIQKIGEKHAEMELANFNHFNELRSYCTPKQQQMFDSIMNKVTSHPRRRDHRPH
;
A
#
# COMPACT_ATOMS: atom_id res chain seq x y z
N MET A 1 60.28 -2.31 -1.23
CA MET A 1 59.21 -2.24 -0.20
C MET A 1 58.12 -1.18 -0.47
N LYS A 2 57.93 -0.67 -1.69
CA LYS A 2 56.89 0.35 -2.01
C LYS A 2 55.62 -0.26 -2.65
N GLN A 3 55.73 -1.37 -3.37
CA GLN A 3 54.61 -2.00 -4.08
C GLN A 3 53.57 -2.64 -3.14
N ASN A 4 54.00 -3.23 -2.02
CA ASN A 4 53.07 -3.80 -1.02
C ASN A 4 52.22 -2.71 -0.35
N LYS A 5 52.78 -1.51 -0.11
CA LYS A 5 52.03 -0.40 0.48
C LYS A 5 50.99 0.16 -0.50
N PHE A 6 51.28 0.15 -1.80
CA PHE A 6 50.35 0.55 -2.85
C PHE A 6 49.21 -0.46 -3.03
N LEU A 7 49.53 -1.76 -3.05
CA LEU A 7 48.51 -2.81 -3.10
C LEU A 7 47.61 -2.80 -1.86
N VAL A 8 48.18 -2.60 -0.66
CA VAL A 8 47.41 -2.46 0.58
C VAL A 8 46.52 -1.21 0.54
N ALA A 9 46.99 -0.10 -0.03
CA ALA A 9 46.17 1.10 -0.20
C ALA A 9 45.00 0.87 -1.17
N ILE A 10 45.22 0.18 -2.30
CA ILE A 10 44.16 -0.17 -3.26
C ILE A 10 43.14 -1.11 -2.61
N ILE A 11 43.59 -2.14 -1.90
CA ILE A 11 42.71 -3.07 -1.19
C ILE A 11 41.88 -2.31 -0.14
N GLY A 12 42.48 -1.40 0.60
CA GLY A 12 41.79 -0.55 1.57
C GLY A 12 40.70 0.31 0.92
N ILE A 13 41.00 0.95 -0.21
CA ILE A 13 40.02 1.74 -0.99
C ILE A 13 38.87 0.85 -1.49
N LEU A 14 39.19 -0.34 -2.01
CA LEU A 14 38.18 -1.29 -2.51
C LEU A 14 37.22 -1.73 -1.41
N ILE A 15 37.72 -1.97 -0.20
CA ILE A 15 36.92 -2.32 0.97
C ILE A 15 36.00 -1.16 1.36
N ILE A 16 36.50 0.08 1.38
CA ILE A 16 35.69 1.25 1.71
C ILE A 16 34.55 1.43 0.70
N ILE A 17 34.83 1.28 -0.60
CA ILE A 17 33.79 1.37 -1.66
C ILE A 17 32.75 0.26 -1.51
N ASN A 18 33.16 -0.97 -1.21
CA ASN A 18 32.22 -2.06 -0.97
C ASN A 18 31.38 -1.85 0.30
N LEU A 19 31.95 -1.27 1.36
CA LEU A 19 31.21 -0.95 2.58
C LEU A 19 30.21 0.20 2.39
N THR A 20 30.58 1.25 1.65
CA THR A 20 29.67 2.36 1.36
C THR A 20 28.52 1.93 0.44
N THR A 21 28.80 1.09 -0.56
CA THR A 21 27.75 0.52 -1.42
C THR A 21 26.84 -0.44 -0.66
N LEU A 22 27.36 -1.29 0.23
CA LEU A 22 26.52 -2.11 1.12
C LEU A 22 25.67 -1.26 2.05
N ALA A 23 26.24 -0.23 2.69
CA ALA A 23 25.50 0.66 3.59
C ALA A 23 24.41 1.44 2.84
N PHE A 24 24.71 1.91 1.63
CA PHE A 24 23.73 2.58 0.76
C PHE A 24 22.60 1.63 0.34
N LEU A 25 22.92 0.40 -0.08
CA LEU A 25 21.93 -0.63 -0.39
C LEU A 25 21.09 -1.03 0.84
N TRP A 26 21.68 -1.04 2.03
CA TRP A 26 20.97 -1.32 3.27
C TRP A 26 19.99 -0.20 3.64
N ASN A 27 20.37 1.07 3.40
CA ASN A 27 19.49 2.23 3.58
C ASN A 27 18.34 2.26 2.55
N ILE A 28 18.60 1.84 1.31
CA ILE A 28 17.53 1.65 0.30
C ILE A 28 16.59 0.52 0.72
N LYS A 29 17.12 -0.59 1.25
CA LYS A 29 16.31 -1.73 1.70
C LYS A 29 15.43 -1.38 2.91
N LYS A 30 15.91 -0.55 3.84
CA LYS A 30 15.09 -0.01 4.94
C LYS A 30 13.94 0.90 4.48
N GLY A 31 14.05 1.52 3.30
CA GLY A 31 12.95 2.23 2.65
C GLY A 31 11.98 1.32 1.87
N PHE A 32 12.24 0.01 1.83
CA PHE A 32 11.50 -0.98 1.03
C PHE A 32 10.77 -2.04 1.86
N ASP A 33 10.81 -1.93 3.20
CA ASP A 33 9.98 -2.76 4.08
C ASP A 33 8.65 -2.04 4.34
N GLY A 34 7.72 -2.14 3.38
CA GLY A 34 6.31 -1.87 3.64
C GLY A 34 5.59 -0.88 2.74
N ASP A 35 5.81 -0.88 1.43
CA ASP A 35 4.72 -0.75 0.44
C ASP A 35 5.30 -0.86 -0.98
N GLY A 36 4.71 -1.72 -1.81
CA GLY A 36 5.18 -1.90 -3.19
C GLY A 36 5.10 -0.57 -3.98
N PRO A 37 5.97 -0.37 -5.00
CA PRO A 37 6.08 0.86 -5.78
C PRO A 37 4.81 1.26 -6.57
N GLY A 38 3.74 0.48 -6.46
CA GLY A 38 2.42 0.75 -7.05
C GLY A 38 1.48 1.58 -6.16
N LYS A 39 1.60 1.55 -4.83
CA LYS A 39 0.66 2.25 -3.94
C LYS A 39 0.85 3.78 -3.95
N HIS A 40 2.10 4.23 -3.82
CA HIS A 40 2.40 5.66 -3.86
C HIS A 40 2.25 6.31 -5.24
N ARG A 41 2.27 5.54 -6.35
CA ARG A 41 2.10 6.11 -7.70
C ARG A 41 0.69 6.61 -7.97
N HIS A 42 -0.33 5.88 -7.53
CA HIS A 42 -1.72 6.33 -7.69
C HIS A 42 -2.05 7.49 -6.75
N GLU A 43 -1.46 7.49 -5.56
CA GLU A 43 -1.65 8.51 -4.52
C GLU A 43 -1.08 9.88 -4.92
N MET A 44 0.13 9.92 -5.49
CA MET A 44 0.71 11.16 -6.02
C MET A 44 0.08 11.60 -7.36
N TYR A 45 -0.71 10.74 -8.00
CA TYR A 45 -1.38 11.04 -9.26
C TYR A 45 -2.59 11.94 -9.05
N PHE A 46 -3.39 11.69 -8.00
CA PHE A 46 -4.56 12.50 -7.67
C PHE A 46 -4.17 13.93 -7.25
N GLU A 47 -3.24 14.07 -6.31
CA GLU A 47 -2.81 15.38 -5.79
C GLU A 47 -2.21 16.28 -6.89
N ARG A 48 -1.31 15.71 -7.71
CA ARG A 48 -0.69 16.45 -8.81
C ARG A 48 -1.65 16.77 -9.95
N LYS A 49 -2.61 15.89 -10.25
CA LYS A 49 -3.60 16.18 -11.29
C LYS A 49 -4.62 17.22 -10.86
N LEU A 50 -5.05 17.19 -9.61
CA LEU A 50 -6.09 18.10 -9.11
C LEU A 50 -5.59 19.50 -8.81
N GLY A 51 -4.27 19.69 -8.73
CA GLY A 51 -3.68 20.99 -8.40
C GLY A 51 -4.19 21.47 -7.05
N LEU A 52 -4.15 20.59 -6.05
CA LEU A 52 -4.64 20.89 -4.71
C LEU A 52 -3.80 22.00 -4.07
N ASP A 53 -4.46 22.90 -3.35
CA ASP A 53 -3.77 23.86 -2.49
C ASP A 53 -3.21 23.19 -1.22
N GLU A 54 -2.42 23.92 -0.43
CA GLU A 54 -1.76 23.36 0.77
C GLU A 54 -2.76 22.86 1.83
N VAL A 55 -3.91 23.53 1.96
CA VAL A 55 -4.95 23.17 2.94
C VAL A 55 -5.69 21.90 2.48
N GLN A 56 -6.03 21.83 1.19
CA GLN A 56 -6.61 20.64 0.58
C GLN A 56 -5.65 19.46 0.65
N SER A 57 -4.36 19.67 0.38
CA SER A 57 -3.33 18.62 0.45
C SER A 57 -3.25 17.99 1.84
N LYS A 58 -3.22 18.81 2.90
CA LYS A 58 -3.22 18.32 4.30
C LYS A 58 -4.47 17.48 4.62
N LYS A 59 -5.66 17.94 4.18
CA LYS A 59 -6.92 17.18 4.36
C LYS A 59 -6.92 15.85 3.62
N PHE A 60 -6.36 15.82 2.40
CA PHE A 60 -6.20 14.60 1.62
C PHE A 60 -5.27 13.60 2.31
N GLU A 61 -4.13 14.07 2.82
CA GLU A 61 -3.16 13.23 3.53
C GLU A 61 -3.76 12.63 4.81
N GLU A 62 -4.48 13.43 5.59
CA GLU A 62 -5.17 12.94 6.79
C GLU A 62 -6.26 11.90 6.47
N SER A 63 -7.11 12.17 5.47
CA SER A 63 -8.14 11.21 5.02
C SER A 63 -7.49 9.92 4.53
N ARG A 64 -6.38 10.02 3.78
CA ARG A 64 -5.59 8.87 3.32
C ARG A 64 -5.07 8.04 4.48
N ARG A 65 -4.46 8.67 5.50
CA ARG A 65 -3.94 7.97 6.68
C ARG A 65 -5.05 7.21 7.40
N ARG A 66 -6.19 7.86 7.66
CA ARG A 66 -7.36 7.22 8.29
C ARG A 66 -7.87 6.04 7.47
N HIS A 67 -8.02 6.22 6.15
CA HIS A 67 -8.47 5.16 5.26
C HIS A 67 -7.50 3.97 5.27
N PHE A 68 -6.19 4.23 5.18
CA PHE A 68 -5.16 3.19 5.20
C PHE A 68 -5.17 2.38 6.51
N GLU A 69 -5.26 3.06 7.65
CA GLU A 69 -5.36 2.42 8.98
C GLU A 69 -6.60 1.50 9.05
N LYS A 70 -7.78 1.99 8.63
CA LYS A 70 -9.02 1.19 8.60
C LYS A 70 -8.91 0.00 7.65
N MET A 71 -8.35 0.18 6.45
CA MET A 71 -8.14 -0.90 5.49
C MET A 71 -7.20 -1.98 6.02
N ASN A 72 -6.16 -1.59 6.75
CA ASN A 72 -5.24 -2.56 7.35
C ASN A 72 -5.89 -3.34 8.50
N SER A 73 -6.74 -2.73 9.33
CA SER A 73 -7.52 -3.45 10.35
C SER A 73 -8.42 -4.49 9.71
N LEU A 74 -9.24 -4.09 8.73
CA LEU A 74 -10.17 -5.00 8.06
C LEU A 74 -9.45 -6.18 7.39
N LYS A 75 -8.32 -5.93 6.73
CA LYS A 75 -7.49 -7.00 6.15
C LYS A 75 -6.94 -7.96 7.20
N LYS A 76 -6.52 -7.46 8.37
CA LYS A 76 -6.07 -8.30 9.48
C LYS A 76 -7.21 -9.17 10.02
N GLU A 77 -8.41 -8.60 10.17
CA GLU A 77 -9.62 -9.34 10.59
C GLU A 77 -9.99 -10.44 9.59
N ILE A 78 -10.02 -10.13 8.30
CA ILE A 78 -10.26 -11.13 7.23
C ILE A 78 -9.21 -12.24 7.27
N ARG A 79 -7.93 -11.90 7.50
CA ARG A 79 -6.86 -12.90 7.61
C ARG A 79 -7.07 -13.83 8.80
N LYS A 80 -7.50 -13.31 9.95
CA LYS A 80 -7.84 -14.14 11.13
C LYS A 80 -8.99 -15.08 10.80
N LEU A 81 -10.10 -14.55 10.26
CA LEU A 81 -11.26 -15.35 9.85
C LEU A 81 -10.89 -16.45 8.85
N ARG A 82 -9.98 -16.19 7.91
CA ARG A 82 -9.49 -17.22 6.98
C ARG A 82 -8.67 -18.31 7.66
N ASN A 83 -7.87 -17.96 8.67
CA ASN A 83 -7.15 -18.95 9.47
C ASN A 83 -8.13 -19.81 10.26
N ASP A 84 -9.14 -19.20 10.88
CA ASP A 84 -10.18 -19.89 11.64
C ASP A 84 -10.99 -20.84 10.73
N LEU A 85 -11.32 -20.39 9.51
CA LEU A 85 -11.96 -21.24 8.50
C LEU A 85 -11.10 -22.46 8.15
N SER A 86 -9.77 -22.28 8.05
CA SER A 86 -8.86 -23.36 7.72
C SER A 86 -8.71 -24.40 8.83
N SER A 87 -8.84 -24.01 10.10
CA SER A 87 -8.84 -24.96 11.21
C SER A 87 -10.07 -25.86 11.22
N LEU A 88 -11.23 -25.35 10.81
CA LEU A 88 -12.49 -26.11 10.75
C LEU A 88 -12.48 -27.24 9.71
N ILE A 89 -11.54 -27.23 8.75
CA ILE A 89 -11.42 -28.29 7.74
C ILE A 89 -11.23 -29.67 8.40
N LYS A 90 -10.51 -29.71 9.54
CA LYS A 90 -10.29 -30.97 10.29
C LYS A 90 -11.51 -31.42 11.08
N GLU A 91 -12.40 -30.49 11.41
CA GLU A 91 -13.55 -30.69 12.30
C GLU A 91 -14.85 -30.98 11.53
N GLN A 92 -14.85 -30.81 10.21
CA GLN A 92 -16.02 -31.04 9.31
C GLN A 92 -17.29 -30.28 9.74
N SER A 93 -17.15 -29.17 10.48
CA SER A 93 -18.26 -28.34 10.93
C SER A 93 -18.70 -27.36 9.82
N GLU A 94 -19.65 -27.79 8.98
CA GLU A 94 -20.18 -26.97 7.87
C GLU A 94 -20.91 -25.71 8.38
N SER A 95 -21.61 -25.81 9.51
CA SER A 95 -22.35 -24.68 10.09
C SER A 95 -21.41 -23.55 10.49
N GLU A 96 -20.34 -23.86 11.22
CA GLU A 96 -19.35 -22.85 11.64
C GLU A 96 -18.58 -22.29 10.44
N ALA A 97 -18.30 -23.12 9.42
CA ALA A 97 -17.70 -22.65 8.19
C ALA A 97 -18.57 -21.60 7.48
N LYS A 98 -19.89 -21.81 7.41
CA LYS A 98 -20.85 -20.84 6.84
C LYS A 98 -20.84 -19.52 7.61
N ASP A 99 -20.83 -19.56 8.94
CA ASP A 99 -20.78 -18.36 9.78
C ASP A 99 -19.50 -17.54 9.55
N ILE A 100 -18.34 -18.21 9.47
CA ILE A 100 -17.07 -17.54 9.20
C ILE A 100 -17.05 -16.94 7.78
N ILE A 101 -17.57 -17.67 6.79
CA ILE A 101 -17.69 -17.17 5.42
C ILE A 101 -18.58 -15.92 5.36
N GLN A 102 -19.71 -15.91 6.09
CA GLN A 102 -20.57 -14.75 6.20
C GLN A 102 -19.83 -13.56 6.81
N LYS A 103 -19.11 -13.76 7.92
CA LYS A 103 -18.29 -12.71 8.55
C LYS A 103 -17.22 -12.16 7.60
N ILE A 104 -16.59 -13.00 6.79
CA ILE A 104 -15.66 -12.56 5.74
C ILE A 104 -16.38 -11.66 4.72
N GLY A 105 -17.58 -12.04 4.30
CA GLY A 105 -18.44 -11.24 3.42
C GLY A 105 -18.78 -9.86 4.02
N GLU A 106 -19.17 -9.82 5.29
CA GLU A 106 -19.45 -8.58 6.03
C GLU A 106 -18.22 -7.66 6.08
N LYS A 107 -17.02 -8.22 6.35
CA LYS A 107 -15.78 -7.43 6.33
C LYS A 107 -15.43 -6.92 4.94
N HIS A 108 -15.73 -7.66 3.88
CA HIS A 108 -15.59 -7.16 2.52
C HIS A 108 -16.58 -6.01 2.23
N ALA A 109 -17.83 -6.11 2.69
CA ALA A 109 -18.80 -5.02 2.59
C ALA A 109 -18.33 -3.76 3.35
N GLU A 110 -17.78 -3.92 4.56
CA GLU A 110 -17.17 -2.81 5.31
C GLU A 110 -16.01 -2.15 4.54
N MET A 111 -15.19 -2.94 3.82
CA MET A 111 -14.12 -2.39 2.99
C MET A 111 -14.66 -1.55 1.83
N GLU A 112 -15.69 -2.02 1.14
CA GLU A 112 -16.30 -1.27 0.03
C GLU A 112 -16.98 0.01 0.51
N LEU A 113 -17.68 -0.03 1.64
CA LEU A 113 -18.27 1.17 2.24
C LEU A 113 -17.19 2.18 2.65
N ALA A 114 -16.08 1.72 3.22
CA ALA A 114 -14.97 2.60 3.59
C ALA A 114 -14.24 3.19 2.36
N ASN A 115 -14.15 2.47 1.24
CA ASN A 115 -13.67 3.03 -0.03
C ASN A 115 -14.61 4.13 -0.53
N PHE A 116 -15.91 3.86 -0.57
CA PHE A 116 -16.92 4.82 -0.99
C PHE A 116 -16.87 6.11 -0.16
N ASN A 117 -16.85 5.97 1.17
CA ASN A 117 -16.78 7.10 2.09
C ASN A 117 -15.49 7.91 1.91
N HIS A 118 -14.34 7.24 1.72
CA HIS A 118 -13.07 7.92 1.48
C HIS A 118 -13.11 8.78 0.21
N PHE A 119 -13.57 8.22 -0.92
CA PHE A 119 -13.65 8.99 -2.16
C PHE A 119 -14.68 10.12 -2.09
N ASN A 120 -15.80 9.92 -1.41
CA ASN A 120 -16.79 10.96 -1.18
C ASN A 120 -16.22 12.12 -0.33
N GLU A 121 -15.46 11.78 0.72
CA GLU A 121 -14.75 12.75 1.55
C GLU A 121 -13.74 13.56 0.73
N LEU A 122 -12.89 12.89 -0.07
CA LEU A 122 -11.92 13.57 -0.94
C LEU A 122 -12.60 14.51 -1.94
N ARG A 123 -13.71 14.07 -2.55
CA ARG A 123 -14.50 14.90 -3.48
C ARG A 123 -15.06 16.16 -2.80
N SER A 124 -15.45 16.05 -1.52
CA SER A 124 -15.98 17.19 -0.75
C SER A 124 -14.96 18.30 -0.50
N TYR A 125 -13.65 17.97 -0.52
CA TYR A 125 -12.57 18.94 -0.36
C TYR A 125 -12.24 19.68 -1.67
N CYS A 126 -12.70 19.17 -2.81
CA CYS A 126 -12.44 19.75 -4.13
C CYS A 126 -13.40 20.91 -4.44
N THR A 127 -12.89 21.94 -5.11
CA THR A 127 -13.70 23.00 -5.75
C THR A 127 -14.57 22.42 -6.88
N PRO A 128 -15.63 23.12 -7.34
CA PRO A 128 -16.47 22.63 -8.44
C PRO A 128 -15.70 22.24 -9.70
N LYS A 129 -14.65 23.00 -10.05
CA LYS A 129 -13.77 22.68 -11.19
C LYS A 129 -12.93 21.42 -10.95
N GLN A 130 -12.41 21.26 -9.74
CA GLN A 130 -11.63 20.07 -9.36
C GLN A 130 -12.53 18.82 -9.28
N GLN A 131 -13.79 18.95 -8.85
CA GLN A 131 -14.74 17.83 -8.80
C GLN A 131 -14.98 17.21 -10.18
N GLN A 132 -15.14 18.01 -11.23
CA GLN A 132 -15.27 17.49 -12.61
C GLN A 132 -14.05 16.65 -13.02
N MET A 133 -12.85 17.10 -12.65
CA MET A 133 -11.62 16.36 -12.94
C MET A 133 -11.48 15.12 -12.07
N PHE A 134 -11.89 15.18 -10.80
CA PHE A 134 -11.95 14.06 -9.87
C PHE A 134 -12.85 12.95 -10.41
N ASP A 135 -14.07 13.29 -10.85
CA ASP A 135 -15.06 12.35 -11.39
C ASP A 135 -14.51 11.65 -12.66
N SER A 136 -13.83 12.39 -13.52
CA SER A 136 -13.13 11.84 -14.70
C SER A 136 -11.98 10.89 -14.32
N ILE A 137 -11.22 11.17 -13.26
CA ILE A 137 -10.17 10.27 -12.77
C ILE A 137 -10.80 9.00 -12.19
N MET A 138 -11.86 9.12 -11.39
CA MET A 138 -12.55 7.99 -10.79
C MET A 138 -13.06 7.01 -11.83
N ASN A 139 -13.70 7.49 -12.91
CA ASN A 139 -14.14 6.65 -14.02
C ASN A 139 -13.00 5.81 -14.61
N LYS A 140 -11.79 6.38 -14.73
CA LYS A 140 -10.63 5.65 -15.26
C LYS A 140 -10.10 4.60 -14.29
N VAL A 141 -10.15 4.88 -12.99
CA VAL A 141 -9.67 3.99 -11.93
C VAL A 141 -10.63 2.82 -11.71
N THR A 142 -11.95 3.06 -11.75
CA THR A 142 -12.96 2.02 -11.56
C THR A 142 -13.15 1.13 -12.78
N SER A 143 -12.92 1.66 -13.99
CA SER A 143 -13.04 0.88 -15.23
C SER A 143 -11.83 0.00 -15.55
N HIS A 144 -10.72 0.11 -14.83
CA HIS A 144 -9.59 -0.81 -14.96
C HIS A 144 -9.72 -1.96 -13.96
N PRO A 145 -9.90 -3.22 -14.41
CA PRO A 145 -9.85 -4.36 -13.51
C PRO A 145 -8.53 -4.34 -12.76
N ARG A 146 -8.57 -4.45 -11.42
CA ARG A 146 -7.36 -4.66 -10.60
C ARG A 146 -6.68 -5.90 -11.17
N ARG A 147 -5.63 -5.73 -11.98
CA ARG A 147 -4.76 -6.83 -12.39
C ARG A 147 -4.21 -7.40 -11.10
N ARG A 148 -4.76 -8.53 -10.65
CA ARG A 148 -4.18 -9.32 -9.57
C ARG A 148 -2.82 -9.74 -10.08
N ASP A 149 -1.79 -9.04 -9.63
CA ASP A 149 -0.41 -9.41 -9.80
C ASP A 149 -0.26 -10.82 -9.21
N HIS A 150 -0.35 -11.82 -10.07
CA HIS A 150 -0.08 -13.20 -9.72
C HIS A 150 1.42 -13.25 -9.50
N ARG A 151 1.87 -13.08 -8.25
CA ARG A 151 3.22 -13.51 -7.89
C ARG A 151 3.25 -15.03 -8.07
N PRO A 152 4.09 -15.59 -8.95
CA PRO A 152 4.35 -17.01 -8.93
C PRO A 152 5.00 -17.35 -7.58
N HIS A 153 4.46 -18.37 -6.92
CA HIS A 153 5.03 -18.98 -5.71
C HIS A 153 6.24 -19.84 -6.08
#